data_AF-A0A3M0X9B5-F1
#
_entry.id   AF-A0A3M0X9B5-F1
#
_cell.length_a   1.000
_cell.length_b   1.000
_cell.length_c   1.000
_cell.angle_alpha   90.00
_cell.angle_beta   90.00
_cell.angle_gamma   90.00
#
_symmetry.space_group_name_H-M   'P 1'
#
loop_
_entity.id
_entity.type
_entity.pdbx_description
1 polymer ?
#
loop_
_entity_poly.entity_id
_entity_poly.type
_entity_poly.pdbx_seq_one_letter_code
_entity_poly.pdbx_strand_id
1 'polypeptide(L)'
;MEYARHHTFAFGQTDVTAVRPWMSMRFVASAYAVPEPYLYESLNIDPSHFRDDLPLRFINARQGWGTSPNGDYPAIIDKIQAAILAYQEEPVATGLDRVEPWMSVRYAAHAAGIPEDELLAALQLDAALAAVPLDKAARDAKWPGGSKALAAAVQQAIQTLTQQQEQP
;
A
#
# COMPACT_ATOMS: atom_id res chain seq x y z
N MET A 1 -18.50 11.40 -4.58
CA MET A 1 -17.98 10.10 -4.10
C MET A 1 -18.52 8.96 -4.97
N GLU A 2 -18.30 9.03 -6.28
CA GLU A 2 -18.90 8.09 -7.25
C GLU A 2 -17.85 7.43 -8.18
N TYR A 3 -16.61 7.92 -8.16
CA TYR A 3 -15.56 7.52 -9.11
C TYR A 3 -14.85 6.20 -8.74
N ALA A 4 -14.72 5.90 -7.44
CA ALA A 4 -14.12 4.65 -6.95
C ALA A 4 -14.90 3.39 -7.36
N ARG A 5 -16.16 3.52 -7.80
CA ARG A 5 -17.00 2.38 -8.22
C ARG A 5 -16.83 1.97 -9.69
N HIS A 6 -16.30 2.84 -10.55
CA HIS A 6 -16.31 2.60 -12.01
C HIS A 6 -14.97 2.14 -12.60
N HIS A 7 -13.87 2.29 -11.88
CA HIS A 7 -12.56 1.82 -12.33
C HIS A 7 -12.19 0.56 -11.53
N THR A 8 -12.49 -0.59 -12.12
CA THR A 8 -12.08 -1.90 -11.62
C THR A 8 -10.55 -1.94 -11.55
N PHE A 9 -9.99 -1.67 -10.37
CA PHE A 9 -8.58 -1.91 -10.06
C PHE A 9 -8.27 -3.36 -10.44
N ALA A 10 -7.55 -3.58 -11.54
CA ALA A 10 -7.21 -4.92 -11.99
C ALA A 10 -6.13 -5.48 -11.05
N PHE A 11 -6.59 -6.03 -9.92
CA PHE A 11 -5.74 -6.55 -8.86
C PHE A 11 -4.86 -7.69 -9.40
N GLY A 12 -3.55 -7.46 -9.43
CA GLY A 12 -2.61 -8.57 -9.36
C GLY A 12 -2.86 -9.26 -8.02
N GLN A 13 -3.57 -10.39 -8.05
CA GLN A 13 -3.95 -11.18 -6.89
C GLN A 13 -2.70 -11.69 -6.18
N THR A 14 -2.09 -10.87 -5.33
CA THR A 14 -1.14 -11.37 -4.34
C THR A 14 -1.94 -12.25 -3.41
N ASP A 15 -1.62 -13.54 -3.39
CA ASP A 15 -2.26 -14.52 -2.51
C ASP A 15 -2.17 -14.04 -1.06
N VAL A 16 -3.31 -13.60 -0.51
CA VAL A 16 -3.42 -13.04 0.84
C VAL A 16 -3.00 -14.06 1.91
N THR A 17 -3.07 -15.36 1.59
CA THR A 17 -2.57 -16.41 2.46
C THR A 17 -1.05 -16.40 2.60
N ALA A 18 -0.32 -15.66 1.75
CA ALA A 18 1.13 -15.51 1.81
C ALA A 18 1.62 -14.55 2.90
N VAL A 19 0.73 -13.85 3.62
CA VAL A 19 1.10 -13.05 4.80
C VAL A 19 1.79 -13.94 5.83
N ARG A 20 2.91 -13.48 6.39
CA ARG A 20 3.71 -14.24 7.38
C ARG A 20 3.99 -13.42 8.64
N PRO A 21 4.14 -14.05 9.81
CA PRO A 21 4.37 -13.34 11.09
C PRO A 21 5.68 -12.55 11.19
N TRP A 22 6.64 -12.82 10.31
CA TRP A 22 7.91 -12.10 10.25
C TRP A 22 7.84 -10.80 9.44
N MET A 23 6.81 -10.64 8.60
CA MET A 23 6.60 -9.41 7.82
C MET A 23 6.28 -8.24 8.77
N SER A 24 6.50 -7.00 8.32
CA SER A 24 6.05 -5.79 9.03
C SER A 24 4.78 -5.22 8.39
N MET A 25 4.10 -4.29 9.08
CA MET A 25 2.92 -3.61 8.53
C MET A 25 3.25 -2.90 7.21
N ARG A 26 4.33 -2.12 7.18
CA ARG A 26 4.87 -1.48 5.98
C ARG A 26 5.10 -2.43 4.82
N PHE A 27 5.69 -3.61 5.09
CA PHE A 27 5.94 -4.61 4.05
C PHE A 27 4.61 -5.10 3.46
N VAL A 28 3.64 -5.44 4.31
CA VAL A 28 2.30 -5.87 3.89
C VAL A 28 1.63 -4.76 3.08
N ALA A 29 1.64 -3.53 3.58
CA ALA A 29 1.04 -2.38 2.93
C ALA A 29 1.55 -2.21 1.49
N SER A 30 2.88 -2.26 1.29
CA SER A 30 3.50 -2.15 -0.03
C SER A 30 3.20 -3.36 -0.93
N ALA A 31 3.37 -4.58 -0.42
CA ALA A 31 3.25 -5.82 -1.20
C ALA A 31 1.82 -6.12 -1.69
N TYR A 32 0.81 -5.69 -0.92
CA TYR A 32 -0.60 -5.85 -1.27
C TYR A 32 -1.24 -4.55 -1.77
N ALA A 33 -0.46 -3.47 -1.83
CA ALA A 33 -0.90 -2.12 -2.16
C ALA A 33 -2.16 -1.68 -1.38
N VAL A 34 -2.13 -1.93 -0.08
CA VAL A 34 -3.15 -1.46 0.86
C VAL A 34 -2.50 -0.35 1.68
N PRO A 35 -3.10 0.85 1.78
CA PRO A 35 -2.55 1.94 2.57
C PRO A 35 -2.25 1.51 4.01
N GLU A 36 -1.05 1.84 4.49
CA GLU A 36 -0.64 1.53 5.87
C GLU A 36 -1.60 2.13 6.92
N PRO A 37 -2.10 3.39 6.77
CA PRO A 37 -3.13 3.94 7.66
C PRO A 37 -4.40 3.10 7.70
N TYR A 38 -4.86 2.58 6.55
CA TYR A 38 -6.05 1.72 6.48
C TYR A 38 -5.87 0.43 7.29
N LEU A 39 -4.70 -0.20 7.19
CA LEU A 39 -4.43 -1.43 7.96
C LEU A 39 -4.41 -1.15 9.47
N TYR A 40 -3.80 -0.04 9.90
CA TYR A 40 -3.80 0.34 11.31
C TYR A 40 -5.21 0.64 11.83
N GLU A 41 -6.00 1.40 11.07
CA GLU A 41 -7.40 1.73 11.40
C GLU A 41 -8.28 0.48 11.46
N SER A 42 -8.21 -0.38 10.44
CA SER A 42 -9.00 -1.61 10.34
C SER A 42 -8.73 -2.57 11.50
N LEU A 43 -7.51 -2.55 12.03
CA LEU A 43 -7.10 -3.39 13.16
C LEU A 43 -7.24 -2.68 14.52
N ASN A 44 -7.68 -1.42 14.54
CA ASN A 44 -7.74 -0.55 15.71
C ASN A 44 -6.41 -0.49 16.48
N ILE A 45 -5.31 -0.30 15.73
CA ILE A 45 -3.96 -0.19 16.26
C ILE A 45 -3.50 1.27 16.15
N ASP A 46 -3.03 1.85 17.26
CA ASP A 46 -2.35 3.14 17.24
C ASP A 46 -0.92 2.99 16.65
N PRO A 47 -0.61 3.60 15.49
CA PRO A 47 0.68 3.47 14.84
C PRO A 47 1.82 4.14 15.63
N SER A 48 1.55 5.14 16.47
CA SER A 48 2.58 5.89 17.23
C SER A 48 3.38 5.00 18.19
N HIS A 49 2.84 3.84 18.51
CA HIS A 49 3.43 2.87 19.42
C HIS A 49 4.38 1.87 18.73
N PHE A 50 4.48 1.90 17.40
CA PHE A 50 5.20 0.90 16.62
C PHE A 50 6.24 1.53 15.71
N ARG A 51 7.36 0.82 15.54
CA ARG A 51 8.31 1.13 14.48
C ARG A 51 7.84 0.44 13.20
N ASP A 52 8.09 1.07 12.08
CA ASP A 52 7.64 0.62 10.76
C ASP A 52 8.17 -0.76 10.32
N ASP A 53 9.30 -1.17 10.89
CA ASP A 53 9.97 -2.44 10.61
C ASP A 53 9.57 -3.55 11.58
N LEU A 54 8.68 -3.28 12.54
CA LEU A 54 8.34 -4.24 13.58
C LEU A 54 7.57 -5.44 12.98
N PRO A 55 8.02 -6.68 13.22
CA PRO A 55 7.30 -7.85 12.76
C PRO A 55 5.90 -7.98 13.36
N LEU A 56 4.94 -8.45 12.55
CA LEU A 56 3.54 -8.64 12.93
C LEU A 56 3.38 -9.47 14.22
N ARG A 57 4.22 -10.50 14.43
CA ARG A 57 4.21 -11.30 15.67
C ARG A 57 4.37 -10.46 16.94
N PHE A 58 5.14 -9.37 16.90
CA PHE A 58 5.33 -8.50 18.05
C PHE A 58 4.14 -7.56 18.25
N ILE A 59 3.53 -7.08 17.17
CA ILE A 59 2.28 -6.32 17.23
C ILE A 59 1.20 -7.19 17.86
N ASN A 60 1.04 -8.43 17.40
CA ASN A 60 0.10 -9.40 17.97
C ASN A 60 0.31 -9.64 19.47
N ALA A 61 1.57 -9.84 19.87
CA ALA A 61 1.91 -10.06 21.28
C ALA A 61 1.58 -8.83 22.13
N ARG A 62 1.89 -7.63 21.64
CA ARG A 62 1.59 -6.37 22.36
C ARG A 62 0.09 -6.10 22.49
N GLN A 63 -0.69 -6.48 21.48
CA GLN A 63 -2.15 -6.39 21.51
C GLN A 63 -2.82 -7.51 22.34
N GLY A 64 -2.06 -8.52 22.76
CA GLY A 64 -2.60 -9.63 23.56
C GLY A 64 -3.55 -10.55 22.79
N TRP A 65 -3.45 -10.61 21.46
CA TRP A 65 -4.40 -11.37 20.62
C TRP A 65 -4.14 -12.88 20.58
N GLY A 66 -2.97 -13.34 21.01
CA GLY A 66 -2.65 -14.78 21.07
C GLY A 66 -2.60 -15.46 19.70
N THR A 67 -2.98 -16.74 19.69
CA THR A 67 -2.96 -17.60 18.49
C THR A 67 -4.29 -17.51 17.73
N SER A 68 -4.21 -17.65 16.42
CA SER A 68 -5.34 -17.73 15.50
C SER A 68 -6.29 -18.88 15.87
N PRO A 69 -7.62 -18.71 15.70
CA PRO A 69 -8.56 -19.83 15.77
C PRO A 69 -8.46 -20.78 14.56
N ASN A 70 -7.79 -20.37 13.48
CA ASN A 70 -7.70 -21.08 12.21
C ASN A 70 -6.36 -21.84 12.03
N GLY A 71 -5.43 -21.77 12.99
CA GLY A 71 -4.17 -22.52 12.95
C GLY A 71 -3.12 -22.07 13.96
N ASP A 72 -1.95 -22.70 13.93
CA ASP A 72 -0.83 -22.42 14.85
C ASP A 72 0.02 -21.23 14.36
N TYR A 73 -0.59 -20.05 14.33
CA TYR A 73 0.06 -18.79 13.99
C TYR A 73 -0.60 -17.61 14.71
N PRO A 74 0.06 -16.43 14.81
CA PRO A 74 -0.50 -15.26 15.48
C PRO A 74 -1.84 -14.78 14.87
N ALA A 75 -2.83 -14.46 15.72
CA ALA A 75 -4.16 -14.04 15.31
C ALA A 75 -4.19 -12.76 14.43
N ILE A 76 -3.16 -11.91 14.50
CA ILE A 76 -3.00 -10.76 13.61
C ILE A 76 -3.01 -11.14 12.13
N ILE A 77 -2.59 -12.36 11.78
CA ILE A 77 -2.51 -12.81 10.40
C ILE A 77 -3.92 -12.85 9.79
N ASP A 78 -4.89 -13.50 10.45
CA ASP A 78 -6.28 -13.50 9.98
C ASP A 78 -6.85 -12.09 9.85
N LYS A 79 -6.55 -11.23 10.83
CA LYS A 79 -7.04 -9.84 10.85
C LYS A 79 -6.53 -9.04 9.67
N ILE A 80 -5.23 -9.15 9.37
CA ILE A 80 -4.62 -8.49 8.21
C ILE A 80 -5.16 -9.05 6.90
N GLN A 81 -5.29 -10.37 6.81
CA GLN A 81 -5.84 -11.01 5.61
C GLN A 81 -7.27 -10.53 5.33
N ALA A 82 -8.11 -10.47 6.36
CA ALA A 82 -9.45 -9.93 6.26
C ALA A 82 -9.45 -8.45 5.85
N ALA A 83 -8.57 -7.63 6.42
CA ALA A 83 -8.47 -6.21 6.06
C ALA A 83 -8.01 -6.01 4.60
N ILE A 84 -7.05 -6.81 4.12
CA ILE A 84 -6.59 -6.75 2.73
C ILE A 84 -7.74 -7.12 1.78
N LEU A 85 -8.49 -8.19 2.08
CA LEU A 85 -9.62 -8.61 1.26
C LEU A 85 -10.71 -7.53 1.23
N ALA A 86 -11.07 -6.98 2.39
CA ALA A 86 -12.06 -5.90 2.48
C ALA A 86 -11.63 -4.67 1.67
N TYR A 87 -10.34 -4.30 1.72
CA TYR A 87 -9.80 -3.21 0.91
C TYR A 87 -9.87 -3.50 -0.59
N GLN A 88 -9.58 -4.75 -1.00
CA GLN A 88 -9.65 -5.13 -2.41
C GLN A 88 -11.09 -5.14 -2.93
N GLU A 89 -12.08 -5.42 -2.09
CA GLU A 89 -13.50 -5.34 -2.45
C GLU A 89 -13.98 -3.88 -2.58
N GLU A 90 -13.59 -3.02 -1.63
CA GLU A 90 -13.96 -1.60 -1.62
C GLU A 90 -12.74 -0.73 -1.28
N PRO A 91 -11.92 -0.35 -2.29
CA PRO A 91 -10.75 0.48 -2.06
C PRO A 91 -11.14 1.88 -1.58
N VAL A 92 -10.51 2.31 -0.49
CA VAL A 92 -10.70 3.65 0.08
C VAL A 92 -9.38 4.42 0.03
N ALA A 93 -9.44 5.67 -0.44
CA ALA A 93 -8.31 6.58 -0.36
C ALA A 93 -8.12 7.04 1.09
N THR A 94 -6.92 6.88 1.63
CA THR A 94 -6.58 7.32 3.00
C THR A 94 -5.88 8.66 3.04
N GLY A 95 -5.60 9.24 1.87
CA GLY A 95 -4.64 10.33 1.75
C GLY A 95 -3.20 9.82 1.79
N LEU A 96 -2.30 10.64 1.24
CA LEU A 96 -0.88 10.35 1.19
C LEU A 96 -0.07 11.62 1.48
N ASP A 97 0.45 11.73 2.70
CA ASP A 97 1.25 12.89 3.12
C ASP A 97 2.57 12.99 2.36
N ARG A 98 3.22 11.83 2.16
CA ARG A 98 4.52 11.74 1.52
C ARG A 98 4.71 10.40 0.84
N VAL A 99 5.22 10.43 -0.39
CA VAL A 99 5.71 9.25 -1.10
C VAL A 99 7.12 8.89 -0.63
N GLU A 100 7.32 7.64 -0.25
CA GLU A 100 8.60 7.12 0.22
C GLU A 100 9.12 5.97 -0.66
N PRO A 101 10.45 5.75 -0.74
CA PRO A 101 11.04 4.72 -1.62
C PRO A 101 10.58 3.28 -1.39
N TRP A 102 10.06 2.96 -0.20
CA TRP A 102 9.56 1.62 0.12
C TRP A 102 8.15 1.35 -0.44
N MET A 103 7.41 2.41 -0.77
CA MET A 103 6.07 2.33 -1.36
C MET A 103 6.18 1.85 -2.81
N SER A 104 5.08 1.39 -3.39
CA SER A 104 4.95 1.11 -4.82
C SER A 104 4.11 2.19 -5.52
N VAL A 105 4.16 2.25 -6.86
CA VAL A 105 3.28 3.17 -7.62
C VAL A 105 1.82 2.83 -7.36
N ARG A 106 1.47 1.54 -7.33
CA ARG A 106 0.13 1.04 -6.98
C ARG A 106 -0.31 1.52 -5.60
N TYR A 107 0.55 1.34 -4.60
CA TYR A 107 0.26 1.80 -3.25
C TYR A 107 -0.02 3.31 -3.23
N ALA A 108 0.82 4.11 -3.89
CA ALA A 108 0.69 5.56 -3.88
C ALA A 108 -0.59 6.01 -4.61
N ALA A 109 -0.93 5.38 -5.73
CA ALA A 109 -2.17 5.60 -6.47
C ALA A 109 -3.40 5.31 -5.59
N HIS A 110 -3.42 4.14 -4.93
CA HIS A 110 -4.49 3.72 -4.03
C HIS A 110 -4.66 4.66 -2.82
N ALA A 111 -3.56 5.02 -2.16
CA ALA A 111 -3.58 5.94 -1.03
C ALA A 111 -4.08 7.34 -1.43
N ALA A 112 -3.72 7.81 -2.63
CA ALA A 112 -4.15 9.10 -3.17
C ALA A 112 -5.54 9.09 -3.83
N GLY A 113 -6.13 7.92 -4.09
CA GLY A 113 -7.40 7.82 -4.81
C GLY A 113 -7.31 8.13 -6.31
N ILE A 114 -6.15 7.93 -6.92
CA ILE A 114 -5.88 8.18 -8.34
C ILE A 114 -5.80 6.85 -9.10
N PRO A 115 -6.26 6.78 -10.37
CA PRO A 115 -6.06 5.58 -11.19
C PRO A 115 -4.58 5.24 -11.38
N GLU A 116 -4.21 3.97 -11.17
CA GLU A 116 -2.82 3.49 -11.29
C GLU A 116 -2.24 3.75 -12.70
N ASP A 117 -3.06 3.54 -13.73
CA ASP A 117 -2.70 3.71 -15.13
C ASP A 117 -2.40 5.17 -15.48
N GLU A 118 -3.17 6.12 -14.95
CA GLU A 118 -2.89 7.55 -15.09
C GLU A 118 -1.55 7.93 -14.44
N LEU A 119 -1.29 7.42 -13.24
CA LEU A 119 -0.04 7.70 -12.53
C LEU A 119 1.18 7.09 -13.25
N LEU A 120 1.06 5.85 -13.74
CA LEU A 120 2.10 5.21 -14.54
C LEU A 120 2.36 5.96 -15.85
N ALA A 121 1.31 6.39 -16.54
CA ALA A 121 1.41 7.15 -17.78
C ALA A 121 2.11 8.51 -17.56
N ALA A 122 1.75 9.22 -16.49
CA ALA A 122 2.39 10.48 -16.11
C ALA A 122 3.90 10.32 -15.84
N LEU A 123 4.29 9.16 -15.29
CA LEU A 123 5.68 8.83 -14.97
C LEU A 123 6.44 8.15 -16.12
N GLN A 124 5.74 7.78 -17.20
CA GLN A 124 6.29 6.97 -18.30
C GLN A 124 6.93 5.66 -17.81
N LEU A 125 6.32 5.04 -16.78
CA LEU A 125 6.78 3.77 -16.22
C LEU A 125 6.04 2.58 -16.83
N ASP A 126 6.75 1.47 -16.95
CA ASP A 126 6.17 0.19 -17.33
C ASP A 126 5.21 -0.30 -16.24
N ALA A 127 4.03 -0.81 -16.63
CA ALA A 127 3.04 -1.37 -15.71
C ALA A 127 3.59 -2.56 -14.90
N ALA A 128 4.59 -3.28 -15.40
CA ALA A 128 5.30 -4.33 -14.66
C ALA A 128 6.00 -3.81 -13.39
N LEU A 129 6.25 -2.51 -13.30
CA LEU A 129 6.87 -1.87 -12.13
C LEU A 129 5.85 -1.32 -11.13
N ALA A 130 4.55 -1.39 -11.42
CA ALA A 130 3.52 -0.75 -10.61
C ALA A 130 3.48 -1.29 -9.17
N ALA A 131 3.69 -2.60 -9.01
CA ALA A 131 3.60 -3.30 -7.74
C ALA A 131 4.94 -3.44 -7.00
N VAL A 132 6.07 -3.06 -7.61
CA VAL A 132 7.38 -3.17 -6.95
C VAL A 132 7.67 -1.90 -6.15
N PRO A 133 8.43 -2.00 -5.04
CA PRO A 133 8.90 -0.82 -4.32
C PRO A 133 9.66 0.16 -5.23
N LEU A 134 9.49 1.46 -5.01
CA LEU A 134 10.07 2.52 -5.84
C LEU A 134 11.60 2.48 -5.87
N ASP A 135 12.25 1.97 -4.83
CA ASP A 135 13.70 1.76 -4.83
C ASP A 135 14.16 0.69 -5.83
N LYS A 136 13.36 -0.36 -6.01
CA LYS A 136 13.54 -1.38 -7.04
C LYS A 136 13.10 -0.86 -8.40
N ALA A 137 11.93 -0.21 -8.49
CA ALA A 137 11.42 0.36 -9.75
C ALA A 137 12.42 1.35 -10.36
N ALA A 138 12.97 2.27 -9.55
CA ALA A 138 13.97 3.23 -10.00
C ALA A 138 15.24 2.56 -10.52
N ARG A 139 15.65 1.44 -9.92
CA ARG A 139 16.81 0.67 -10.36
C ARG A 139 16.55 -0.04 -11.70
N ASP A 140 15.42 -0.71 -11.79
CA ASP A 140 15.05 -1.51 -12.96
C ASP A 140 14.77 -0.62 -14.19
N ALA A 141 14.08 0.51 -13.97
CA ALA A 141 13.85 1.54 -14.99
C ALA A 141 15.08 2.42 -15.27
N LYS A 142 16.17 2.27 -14.50
CA LYS A 142 17.35 3.15 -14.52
C LYS A 142 16.98 4.64 -14.42
N TRP A 143 16.08 4.95 -13.48
CA TRP A 143 15.52 6.28 -13.28
C TRP A 143 16.60 7.32 -12.93
N PRO A 144 16.66 8.47 -13.61
CA PRO A 144 17.61 9.53 -13.30
C PRO A 144 17.46 10.04 -11.86
N GLY A 145 18.56 10.06 -11.10
CA GLY A 145 18.55 10.47 -9.69
C GLY A 145 18.08 9.39 -8.71
N GLY A 146 17.78 8.18 -9.19
CA GLY A 146 17.50 7.01 -8.37
C GLY A 146 16.17 7.08 -7.60
N SER A 147 16.08 6.32 -6.52
CA SER A 147 14.82 6.08 -5.80
C SER A 147 14.18 7.32 -5.19
N LYS A 148 14.99 8.25 -4.66
CA LYS A 148 14.50 9.51 -4.10
C LYS A 148 13.92 10.43 -5.17
N ALA A 149 14.56 10.50 -6.34
CA ALA A 149 14.06 11.29 -7.46
C ALA A 149 12.75 10.70 -8.01
N LEU A 150 12.65 9.37 -8.08
CA LEU A 150 11.41 8.72 -8.48
C LEU A 150 10.28 8.98 -7.46
N ALA A 151 10.54 8.84 -6.16
CA ALA A 151 9.55 9.13 -5.13
C ALA A 151 9.04 10.58 -5.20
N ALA A 152 9.93 11.55 -5.44
CA ALA A 152 9.56 12.94 -5.65
C ALA A 152 8.72 13.14 -6.93
N ALA A 153 9.06 12.43 -8.02
CA ALA A 153 8.29 12.49 -9.26
C ALA A 153 6.88 11.92 -9.07
N VAL A 154 6.74 10.78 -8.36
CA VAL A 154 5.44 10.20 -8.00
C VAL A 154 4.63 11.20 -7.16
N GLN A 155 5.24 11.83 -6.15
CA GLN A 155 4.58 12.84 -5.33
C GLN A 155 4.05 14.01 -6.16
N GLN A 156 4.85 14.51 -7.10
CA GLN A 156 4.47 15.61 -7.97
C GLN A 156 3.37 15.22 -8.97
N ALA A 157 3.44 14.02 -9.52
CA ALA A 157 2.41 13.48 -10.41
C ALA A 157 1.07 13.36 -9.70
N ILE A 158 1.06 12.83 -8.46
CA ILE A 158 -0.14 12.76 -7.62
C ILE A 158 -0.74 14.17 -7.41
N GLN A 159 0.07 15.14 -6.99
CA GLN A 159 -0.39 16.51 -6.78
C GLN A 159 -0.99 17.13 -8.05
N THR A 160 -0.39 16.87 -9.21
CA THR A 160 -0.85 17.40 -10.50
C THR A 160 -2.19 16.76 -10.90
N LEU A 161 -2.30 15.43 -10.81
CA LEU A 161 -3.50 14.69 -11.18
C LEU A 161 -4.68 15.00 -10.25
N THR A 162 -4.44 15.13 -8.93
CA THR A 162 -5.48 15.55 -7.99
C THR A 162 -6.02 16.93 -8.33
N GLN A 163 -5.16 17.91 -8.65
CA GLN A 163 -5.59 19.26 -9.04
C GLN A 163 -6.41 19.27 -10.33
N GLN A 164 -6.11 18.38 -11.28
CA GLN A 164 -6.85 18.25 -12.53
C GLN A 164 -8.26 17.67 -12.32
N GLN A 165 -8.43 16.78 -11.34
CA GLN A 165 -9.74 16.23 -10.98
C GLN A 165 -10.65 17.23 -10.27
N GLU A 166 -10.09 18.31 -9.71
CA GLU A 166 -10.82 19.37 -9.01
C GLU A 166 -11.25 20.55 -9.91
N GLN A 167 -10.84 20.57 -11.18
CA GLN A 167 -11.24 21.61 -12.15
C GLN A 167 -12.47 21.17 -12.96
N PRO A 168 -13.59 21.92 -12.91
CA PRO A 168 -14.85 21.60 -13.59
C PRO A 168 -14.84 21.84 -15.10
#